data_AF-A0A4Q5Z6N4-F1
#
_entry.id   AF-A0A4Q5Z6N4-F1
#
_cell.length_a   1.000
_cell.length_b   1.000
_cell.length_c   1.000
_cell.angle_alpha   90.00
_cell.angle_beta   90.00
_cell.angle_gamma   90.00
#
_symmetry.space_group_name_H-M   'P 1'
#
loop_
_entity.id
_entity.type
_entity.pdbx_description
1 polymer ?
#
loop_
_entity_poly.entity_id
_entity_poly.type
_entity_poly.pdbx_seq_one_letter_code
_entity_poly.pdbx_strand_id
1 'polypeptide(L)' 'MPLIILHTLIAAPPNICFDCARNIDLHKRSMKDTGEQAIAGVQKGLIGLNETVTWKAT' A
#
# COMPACT_ATOMS: atom_id res chain seq x y z
N MET A 1 -25.20 2.97 11.44
CA MET A 1 -23.81 2.59 11.10
C MET A 1 -22.87 3.57 11.80
N PRO A 2 -21.85 3.10 12.54
CA PRO A 2 -20.85 3.99 13.11
C PRO A 2 -19.94 4.58 12.01
N LEU A 3 -19.55 5.85 12.16
CA LEU A 3 -18.52 6.51 11.36
C LEU A 3 -17.23 6.55 12.19
N ILE A 4 -16.13 6.02 11.64
CA ILE A 4 -14.81 6.05 12.27
C ILE A 4 -13.93 6.98 11.44
N ILE A 5 -13.39 8.03 12.07
CA ILE A 5 -12.47 8.99 11.45
C ILE A 5 -11.12 8.86 12.17
N LEU A 6 -10.07 8.57 11.41
CA LEU A 6 -8.69 8.43 11.91
C LEU A 6 -7.82 9.54 11.33
N HIS A 7 -7.00 10.16 12.17
CA HIS A 7 -6.00 11.15 11.77
C HIS A 7 -4.61 10.68 12.18
N THR A 8 -3.70 10.63 11.22
CA THR A 8 -2.29 10.29 11.46
C THR A 8 -1.43 11.45 10.96
N LEU A 9 -0.71 12.10 11.86
CA LEU A 9 0.22 13.17 11.51
C LEU A 9 1.55 12.55 11.05
N ILE A 10 1.99 12.89 9.85
CA ILE A 10 3.25 12.42 9.27
C ILE A 10 4.09 13.63 8.92
N ALA A 11 5.32 13.69 9.45
CA ALA A 11 6.28 14.76 9.20
C ALA A 11 6.96 14.61 7.82
N ALA A 12 6.18 14.60 6.75
CA ALA A 12 6.66 14.49 5.37
C ALA A 12 5.71 15.21 4.39
N PRO A 13 6.20 15.62 3.20
CA PRO A 13 5.37 16.21 2.18
C PRO A 13 4.21 15.28 1.74
N PRO A 14 3.01 15.81 1.47
CA PRO A 14 1.83 14.99 1.12
C PRO A 14 2.04 14.08 -0.09
N ASN A 15 2.77 14.54 -1.11
CA ASN A 15 3.07 13.76 -2.32
C ASN A 15 3.94 12.53 -2.02
N ILE A 16 4.89 12.65 -1.09
CA ILE A 16 5.72 11.53 -0.67
C ILE A 16 4.89 10.52 0.11
N CYS A 17 4.02 10.98 1.01
CA CYS A 17 3.10 10.10 1.72
C CYS A 17 2.18 9.34 0.75
N PHE A 18 1.67 10.02 -0.28
CA PHE A 18 0.84 9.42 -1.31
C PHE A 18 1.60 8.38 -2.13
N ASP A 19 2.83 8.68 -2.56
CA ASP A 19 3.68 7.74 -3.29
C ASP A 19 4.04 6.52 -2.44
N CYS A 20 4.33 6.70 -1.14
CA CYS A 20 4.55 5.60 -0.21
C CYS A 20 3.30 4.73 -0.07
N ALA A 21 2.11 5.33 0.05
CA ALA A 21 0.85 4.60 0.21
C ALA A 21 0.51 3.72 -1.01
N ARG A 22 0.98 4.09 -2.20
CA ARG A 22 0.77 3.34 -3.45
C ARG A 22 2.00 2.54 -3.91
N ASN A 23 3.01 2.36 -3.05
CA ASN A 23 4.21 1.60 -3.40
C ASN A 23 4.10 0.13 -2.97
N ILE A 24 4.10 -0.77 -3.95
CA ILE A 24 3.93 -2.23 -3.74
C ILE A 24 5.12 -2.85 -3.02
N ASP A 25 6.34 -2.39 -3.30
CA ASP A 25 7.53 -2.87 -2.60
C ASP A 25 7.53 -2.44 -1.13
N LEU A 26 7.06 -1.22 -0.84
CA LEU A 26 6.93 -0.74 0.53
C LEU A 26 5.87 -1.54 1.30
N HIS A 27 4.71 -1.79 0.68
CA HIS A 27 3.65 -2.61 1.27
C HIS A 27 4.15 -4.00 1.64
N LYS A 28 4.86 -4.69 0.73
CA LYS A 28 5.46 -6.00 1.02
C LYS A 28 6.43 -5.96 2.20
N ARG A 29 7.21 -4.89 2.33
CA ARG A 29 8.14 -4.72 3.45
C ARG A 29 7.42 -4.46 4.77
N SER A 30 6.35 -3.68 4.79
CA SER A 30 5.56 -3.46 6.02
C SER A 30 4.78 -4.70 6.45
N MET A 31 4.45 -5.58 5.49
CA MET A 31 3.73 -6.84 5.72
C MET A 31 4.65 -8.07 5.69
N LYS A 32 5.94 -7.90 5.98
CA LYS A 32 6.94 -9.00 5.94
C LYS A 32 6.54 -10.22 6.78
N ASP A 33 5.80 -9.99 7.87
CA ASP A 33 5.44 -11.02 8.85
C ASP A 33 4.15 -11.77 8.47
N THR A 34 3.39 -11.31 7.46
CA THR A 34 2.13 -11.94 7.02
C THR A 34 2.32 -12.88 5.82
N GLY A 35 3.50 -12.91 5.22
CA GLY A 35 3.77 -13.71 4.02
C GLY A 35 3.05 -13.22 2.77
N GLU A 36 2.55 -11.98 2.77
CA GLU A 36 1.86 -11.39 1.61
C GLU A 36 2.75 -11.30 0.37
N GLN A 37 2.23 -11.81 -0.75
CA GLN A 37 2.87 -11.79 -2.05
C GLN A 37 1.94 -11.19 -3.11
N ALA A 38 2.44 -10.22 -3.87
CA ALA A 38 1.78 -9.76 -5.08
C ALA A 38 1.94 -10.82 -6.19
N ILE A 39 0.83 -11.34 -6.71
CA ILE A 39 0.80 -12.48 -7.64
C ILE A 39 0.28 -12.13 -9.05
N ALA A 40 -0.42 -10.99 -9.21
CA ALA A 40 -0.90 -10.51 -10.51
C ALA A 40 -1.04 -8.98 -10.51
N GLY A 41 -1.12 -8.39 -11.71
CA GLY A 41 -1.15 -6.94 -11.88
C GLY A 41 0.21 -6.28 -11.61
N VAL A 42 0.20 -5.10 -10.99
CA VAL A 42 1.42 -4.35 -10.62
C VAL A 42 2.03 -4.96 -9.36
N GLN A 43 3.17 -5.64 -9.50
CA GLN A 43 3.79 -6.39 -8.40
C GLN A 43 4.98 -5.68 -7.73
N LYS A 44 5.43 -4.54 -8.29
CA LYS A 44 6.57 -3.75 -7.82
C LYS A 44 6.36 -2.27 -8.15
N GLY A 45 7.07 -1.40 -7.45
CA GLY A 45 7.06 0.03 -7.70
C GLY A 45 5.74 0.70 -7.32
N LEU A 46 5.42 1.80 -8.01
CA LEU A 46 4.24 2.61 -7.76
C LEU A 46 3.07 2.13 -8.63
N ILE A 47 1.92 1.85 -8.02
CA ILE A 47 0.68 1.60 -8.75
C ILE A 47 0.00 2.93 -9.15
N GLY A 48 -0.55 2.94 -10.35
CA GLY A 48 -1.23 4.08 -10.96
C GLY A 48 -2.76 3.99 -10.89
N LEU A 49 -3.41 5.03 -11.41
CA LEU A 49 -4.86 5.09 -11.53
C LEU A 49 -5.36 3.97 -12.47
N ASN A 50 -6.41 3.27 -12.05
CA ASN A 50 -7.03 2.13 -12.77
C ASN A 50 -6.15 0.88 -12.91
N GLU A 51 -4.94 0.88 -12.35
CA GLU A 51 -4.14 -0.33 -12.24
C GLU A 51 -4.60 -1.16 -11.03
N THR A 52 -4.32 -2.45 -11.09
CA THR A 52 -4.68 -3.40 -10.03
C THR A 52 -3.49 -4.22 -9.60
N VAL A 53 -3.53 -4.70 -8.36
CA VAL A 53 -2.61 -5.68 -7.80
C VAL A 53 -3.42 -6.76 -7.10
N THR A 54 -3.06 -8.02 -7.31
CA THR A 54 -3.67 -9.16 -6.61
C THR A 54 -2.68 -9.70 -5.59
N TRP A 55 -3.14 -9.84 -4.35
CA TRP A 55 -2.36 -10.36 -3.23
C TRP A 55 -2.73 -11.79 -2.89
N LYS A 56 -1.73 -12.58 -2.50
CA LYS A 56 -1.89 -13.87 -1.83
C LYS A 56 -1.27 -13.77 -0.44
N ALA A 57 -2.04 -14.09 0.58
CA ALA A 57 -1.58 -14.30 1.95
C ALA A 57 -1.83 -15.77 2.32
N THR A 58 -1.04 -16.30 3.24
CA THR A 58 -1.18 -17.68 3.79
C THR A 58 -1.67 -17.64 5.21
#